data_AF-A0A530BRF5-F1
#
_entry.id   AF-A0A530BRF5-F1
#
_cell.length_a   1.000
_cell.length_b   1.000
_cell.length_c   1.000
_cell.angle_alpha   90.00
_cell.angle_beta   90.00
_cell.angle_gamma   90.00
#
_symmetry.space_group_name_H-M   'P 1'
#
loop_
_entity.id
_entity.type
_entity.pdbx_description
1 polymer ?
#
loop_
_entity_poly.entity_id
_entity_poly.type
_entity_poly.pdbx_seq_one_letter_code
_entity_poly.pdbx_strand_id
1 'polypeptide(L)'
;MIGKLKGTLEEIDEDSCVVDVHGVGYVAHCSARTLASLPSPGEAVVLFIETYVREDMIRLYGFQTGLEREWFRLLMNNVQGVGAKVALAVLSTLAPADLANAIALRDIAMVSRAPGVGKKVAERIVTELRSKAPAYAGAATGTIGLKQELGEGVAAPPITDAVSALVNL
;
A
#
# COMPACT_ATOMS: atom_id res chain seq x y z
N MET A 1 20.20 3.21 -5.14
CA MET A 1 18.77 2.87 -5.25
C MET A 1 17.96 4.15 -5.10
N ILE A 2 16.95 4.40 -5.93
CA ILE A 2 16.13 5.62 -5.92
C ILE A 2 14.93 5.42 -4.99
N GLY A 3 14.78 6.27 -3.98
CA GLY A 3 13.72 6.14 -2.96
C GLY A 3 12.57 7.13 -3.09
N LYS A 4 12.76 8.22 -3.84
CA LYS A 4 11.80 9.31 -4.00
C LYS A 4 12.16 10.14 -5.23
N LEU A 5 11.15 10.62 -5.95
CA LEU A 5 11.26 11.66 -6.97
C LEU A 5 10.48 12.89 -6.50
N LYS A 6 11.04 14.07 -6.74
CA LYS A 6 10.38 15.36 -6.55
C LYS A 6 10.72 16.19 -7.77
N GLY A 7 9.71 16.60 -8.52
CA GLY A 7 9.91 17.24 -9.81
C GLY A 7 8.59 17.72 -10.40
N THR A 8 8.56 17.84 -11.72
CA THR A 8 7.37 18.23 -12.48
C THR A 8 6.82 17.01 -13.21
N LEU A 9 5.50 16.82 -13.17
CA LEU A 9 4.86 15.77 -13.96
C LEU A 9 4.88 16.19 -15.43
N GLU A 10 5.48 15.38 -16.29
CA GLU A 10 5.62 15.71 -17.71
C GLU A 10 4.56 15.00 -18.56
N GLU A 11 4.32 13.72 -18.29
CA GLU A 11 3.38 12.88 -19.05
C GLU A 11 2.74 11.81 -18.15
N ILE A 12 1.51 11.42 -18.48
CA ILE A 12 0.80 10.28 -17.90
C ILE A 12 0.46 9.32 -19.04
N ASP A 13 0.96 8.09 -18.94
CA ASP A 13 0.63 6.96 -19.81
C ASP A 13 -0.42 6.04 -19.16
N GLU A 14 -0.74 4.92 -19.83
CA GLU A 14 -1.70 3.92 -19.32
C GLU A 14 -1.27 3.29 -17.98
N ASP A 15 0.02 2.97 -17.82
CA ASP A 15 0.54 2.28 -16.62
C ASP A 15 1.75 2.98 -15.97
N SER A 16 2.09 4.17 -16.45
CA SER A 16 3.27 4.91 -15.99
C SER A 16 3.09 6.42 -16.09
N CYS A 17 4.04 7.15 -15.52
CA CYS A 17 4.17 8.59 -15.71
C CYS A 17 5.64 8.98 -15.83
N VAL A 18 5.90 10.11 -16.48
CA VAL A 18 7.23 10.72 -16.55
C VAL A 18 7.31 11.88 -15.56
N VAL A 19 8.31 11.85 -14.69
CA VAL A 19 8.64 12.96 -13.78
C VAL A 19 9.96 13.57 -14.20
N ASP A 20 9.93 14.83 -14.65
CA ASP A 20 11.14 15.61 -14.86
C ASP A 20 11.74 16.02 -13.52
N VAL A 21 12.97 15.61 -13.28
CA VAL A 21 13.77 16.06 -12.13
C VAL A 21 14.98 16.81 -12.66
N HIS A 22 14.80 18.12 -12.89
CA HIS A 22 15.85 19.03 -13.36
C HIS A 22 16.44 18.64 -14.72
N GLY A 23 15.60 18.30 -15.69
CA GLY A 23 16.00 17.93 -17.06
C GLY A 23 16.25 16.44 -17.27
N VAL A 24 15.94 15.60 -16.27
CA VAL A 24 16.01 14.13 -16.38
C VAL A 24 14.60 13.56 -16.19
N GLY A 25 14.02 13.07 -17.27
CA GLY A 25 12.71 12.38 -17.26
C GLY A 25 12.82 10.96 -16.71
N TYR A 26 12.27 10.73 -15.53
CA TYR A 26 12.18 9.41 -14.91
C TYR A 26 10.83 8.77 -15.19
N VAL A 27 10.83 7.59 -15.83
CA VAL A 27 9.62 6.78 -15.99
C VAL A 27 9.34 6.01 -14.70
N ALA A 28 8.17 6.25 -14.11
CA ALA A 28 7.69 5.52 -12.93
C ALA A 28 6.38 4.81 -13.22
N HIS A 29 6.39 3.47 -13.12
CA HIS A 29 5.18 2.66 -13.25
C HIS A 29 4.34 2.76 -11.98
N CYS A 30 3.05 3.01 -12.12
CA CYS A 30 2.18 3.33 -11.01
C CYS A 30 0.89 2.48 -11.08
N SER A 31 0.17 2.40 -9.96
CA SER A 31 -1.18 1.83 -9.97
C SER A 31 -2.12 2.78 -10.72
N ALA A 32 -3.20 2.26 -11.32
CA ALA A 32 -4.20 3.11 -11.99
C ALA A 32 -4.81 4.13 -11.01
N ARG A 33 -4.97 3.73 -9.73
CA ARG A 33 -5.40 4.62 -8.65
C ARG A 33 -4.40 5.77 -8.42
N THR A 34 -3.10 5.46 -8.38
CA THR A 34 -2.04 6.45 -8.22
C THR A 34 -2.05 7.42 -9.40
N LEU A 35 -2.07 6.92 -10.64
CA LEU A 35 -2.10 7.75 -11.86
C LEU A 35 -3.31 8.69 -11.88
N ALA A 36 -4.50 8.18 -11.55
CA ALA A 36 -5.72 8.98 -11.51
C ALA A 36 -5.71 10.08 -10.42
N SER A 37 -4.82 9.97 -9.44
CA SER A 37 -4.64 10.97 -8.37
C SER A 37 -3.48 11.94 -8.60
N LEU A 38 -2.74 11.78 -9.70
CA LEU A 38 -1.65 12.70 -10.03
C LEU A 38 -2.20 14.07 -10.43
N PRO A 39 -1.41 15.13 -10.23
CA PRO A 39 -1.75 16.45 -10.75
C PRO A 39 -1.76 16.47 -12.29
N SER A 40 -2.09 17.62 -12.88
CA SER A 40 -2.00 17.75 -14.34
C SER A 40 -0.53 17.86 -14.81
N PRO A 41 -0.20 17.44 -16.05
CA PRO A 41 1.11 17.69 -16.63
C PRO A 41 1.51 19.17 -16.56
N GLY A 42 2.77 19.44 -16.20
CA GLY A 42 3.32 20.76 -15.91
C GLY A 42 3.30 21.15 -14.43
N GLU A 43 2.65 20.37 -13.56
CA GLU A 43 2.58 20.66 -12.13
C GLU A 43 3.59 19.87 -11.29
N ALA A 44 3.88 20.37 -10.09
CA ALA A 44 4.81 19.74 -9.17
C ALA A 44 4.25 18.43 -8.61
N VAL A 45 5.07 17.38 -8.59
CA VAL A 45 4.71 16.06 -8.09
C VAL A 45 5.81 15.48 -7.20
N VAL A 46 5.39 14.66 -6.25
CA VAL A 46 6.27 13.87 -5.39
C VAL A 46 5.82 12.42 -5.42
N LEU A 47 6.73 11.52 -5.77
CA LEU A 47 6.49 10.08 -5.75
C LEU A 47 7.49 9.38 -4.82
N PHE A 48 6.99 8.50 -3.97
CA PHE A 48 7.81 7.51 -3.30
C PHE A 48 8.14 6.40 -4.29
N ILE A 49 9.41 6.03 -4.37
CA ILE A 49 9.88 5.07 -5.36
C ILE A 49 10.32 3.77 -4.71
N GLU A 50 9.90 2.67 -5.31
CA GLU A 50 10.60 1.39 -5.21
C GLU A 50 11.40 1.15 -6.50
N THR A 51 12.73 1.05 -6.37
CA THR A 51 13.59 0.69 -7.49
C THR A 51 13.70 -0.82 -7.58
N TYR A 52 13.33 -1.40 -8.72
CA TYR A 52 13.43 -2.81 -8.98
C TYR A 52 14.52 -3.08 -10.02
N VAL A 53 15.57 -3.79 -9.61
CA VAL A 53 16.75 -4.07 -10.44
C VAL A 53 16.82 -5.56 -10.78
N ARG A 54 17.02 -5.86 -12.05
CA ARG A 54 17.44 -7.16 -12.59
C ARG A 54 18.70 -6.98 -13.42
N GLU A 55 19.28 -8.08 -13.90
CA GLU A 55 20.52 -8.06 -14.69
C GLU A 55 20.41 -7.20 -15.96
N ASP A 56 19.24 -7.19 -16.59
CA ASP A 56 18.98 -6.55 -17.89
C ASP A 56 18.16 -5.26 -17.79
N MET A 57 17.76 -4.85 -16.58
CA MET A 57 16.75 -3.80 -16.44
C MET A 57 16.71 -3.15 -15.06
N ILE A 58 16.45 -1.84 -15.05
CA ILE A 58 16.07 -1.06 -13.88
C ILE A 58 14.66 -0.49 -14.13
N ARG A 59 13.71 -0.76 -13.23
CA ARG A 59 12.36 -0.17 -13.25
C ARG A 59 12.10 0.59 -11.97
N LEU A 60 11.38 1.71 -12.10
CA LEU A 60 10.89 2.48 -10.96
C LEU A 60 9.39 2.25 -10.81
N TYR A 61 8.96 1.95 -9.59
CA TYR A 61 7.55 1.89 -9.22
C TYR A 61 7.20 3.06 -8.31
N GLY A 62 6.23 3.87 -8.72
CA GLY A 62 5.86 5.12 -8.07
C GLY A 62 4.58 5.02 -7.24
N PHE A 63 4.57 5.71 -6.11
CA PHE A 63 3.46 5.73 -5.15
C PHE A 63 3.27 7.14 -4.58
N GLN A 64 2.04 7.54 -4.30
CA GLN A 64 1.76 8.86 -3.70
C GLN A 64 2.17 8.90 -2.23
N THR A 65 2.10 7.76 -1.55
CA THR A 65 2.45 7.66 -0.12
C THR A 65 3.48 6.58 0.13
N GLY A 66 4.25 6.74 1.20
CA GLY A 66 5.15 5.70 1.68
C GLY A 66 4.40 4.40 2.02
N LEU A 67 3.17 4.51 2.53
CA LEU A 67 2.35 3.36 2.89
C LEU A 67 1.99 2.49 1.68
N GLU A 68 1.59 3.10 0.58
CA GLU A 68 1.35 2.39 -0.68
C GLU A 68 2.61 1.64 -1.16
N ARG A 69 3.77 2.29 -1.09
CA ARG A 69 5.05 1.65 -1.43
C ARG A 69 5.35 0.46 -0.53
N GLU A 70 5.13 0.59 0.77
CA GLU A 70 5.35 -0.52 1.70
C GLU A 70 4.39 -1.69 1.45
N TRP A 71 3.12 -1.43 1.10
CA TRP A 71 2.21 -2.49 0.67
C TRP A 71 2.67 -3.19 -0.60
N PHE A 72 3.16 -2.43 -1.59
CA PHE A 72 3.73 -3.01 -2.80
C PHE A 72 4.91 -3.95 -2.49
N ARG A 73 5.84 -3.52 -1.63
CA ARG A 73 6.96 -4.35 -1.16
C ARG A 73 6.49 -5.57 -0.40
N LEU A 74 5.50 -5.41 0.46
CA LEU A 74 4.95 -6.50 1.26
C LEU A 74 4.36 -7.59 0.34
N LEU A 75 3.57 -7.19 -0.65
CA LEU A 75 2.99 -8.07 -1.67
C LEU A 75 4.09 -8.79 -2.47
N MET A 76 5.05 -8.03 -3.01
CA MET A 76 6.16 -8.54 -3.83
C MET A 76 7.05 -9.55 -3.10
N ASN A 77 7.39 -9.26 -1.85
CA ASN A 77 8.42 -10.01 -1.14
C ASN A 77 7.88 -11.21 -0.38
N ASN A 78 6.57 -11.22 -0.07
CA ASN A 78 6.01 -12.19 0.86
C ASN A 78 4.95 -13.08 0.23
N VAL A 79 4.48 -12.79 -0.99
CA VAL A 79 3.44 -13.59 -1.64
C VAL A 79 3.96 -14.22 -2.93
N GLN A 80 4.12 -15.54 -2.90
CA GLN A 80 4.56 -16.27 -4.09
C GLN A 80 3.49 -16.17 -5.19
N GLY A 81 3.93 -15.84 -6.41
CA GLY A 81 3.06 -15.63 -7.57
C GLY A 81 2.57 -14.18 -7.71
N VAL A 82 2.95 -13.28 -6.80
CA VAL A 82 2.70 -11.84 -6.93
C VAL A 82 3.96 -11.15 -7.44
N GLY A 83 3.94 -10.80 -8.73
CA GLY A 83 4.93 -9.90 -9.34
C GLY A 83 4.43 -8.46 -9.39
N ALA A 84 5.28 -7.54 -9.87
CA ALA A 84 5.01 -6.11 -9.80
C ALA A 84 3.69 -5.70 -10.47
N LYS A 85 3.38 -6.27 -11.64
CA LYS A 85 2.11 -6.02 -12.34
C LYS A 85 0.89 -6.41 -11.49
N VAL A 86 0.96 -7.56 -10.82
CA VAL A 86 -0.13 -8.05 -9.95
C VAL A 86 -0.22 -7.19 -8.69
N ALA A 87 0.91 -6.80 -8.10
CA ALA A 87 0.93 -5.93 -6.94
C ALA A 87 0.33 -4.54 -7.25
N LEU A 88 0.66 -3.93 -8.39
CA LEU A 88 0.04 -2.69 -8.84
C LEU A 88 -1.45 -2.86 -9.15
N ALA A 89 -1.87 -3.99 -9.71
CA ALA A 89 -3.28 -4.28 -9.94
C ALA A 89 -4.07 -4.37 -8.62
N VAL A 90 -3.51 -5.03 -7.60
CA VAL A 90 -4.09 -5.07 -6.25
C VAL A 90 -4.27 -3.66 -5.68
N LEU A 91 -3.22 -2.81 -5.76
CA LEU A 91 -3.27 -1.43 -5.27
C LEU A 91 -4.14 -0.50 -6.13
N SER A 92 -4.37 -0.86 -7.39
CA SER A 92 -5.33 -0.17 -8.26
C SER A 92 -6.76 -0.44 -7.77
N THR A 93 -7.06 -1.70 -7.41
CA THR A 93 -8.39 -2.12 -6.95
C THR A 93 -8.67 -1.70 -5.50
N LEU A 94 -7.72 -1.92 -4.60
CA LEU A 94 -7.90 -1.74 -3.15
C LEU A 94 -6.92 -0.69 -2.63
N ALA A 95 -7.44 0.33 -1.92
CA ALA A 95 -6.57 1.20 -1.16
C ALA A 95 -5.87 0.41 -0.03
N PRO A 96 -4.72 0.88 0.49
CA PRO A 96 -4.01 0.24 1.60
C PRO A 96 -4.91 -0.20 2.77
N ALA A 97 -5.82 0.67 3.21
CA ALA A 97 -6.75 0.37 4.31
C ALA A 97 -7.77 -0.71 3.93
N ASP A 98 -8.30 -0.69 2.71
CA ASP A 98 -9.25 -1.69 2.22
C ASP A 98 -8.59 -3.06 2.09
N LEU A 99 -7.34 -3.10 1.62
CA LEU A 99 -6.55 -4.33 1.56
C LEU A 99 -6.27 -4.88 2.95
N ALA A 100 -5.88 -4.03 3.91
CA ALA A 100 -5.70 -4.43 5.30
C ALA A 100 -6.99 -5.03 5.89
N ASN A 101 -8.13 -4.37 5.65
CA ASN A 101 -9.45 -4.85 6.10
C ASN A 101 -9.83 -6.17 5.45
N ALA A 102 -9.65 -6.32 4.13
CA ALA A 102 -9.93 -7.56 3.42
C ALA A 102 -9.10 -8.73 3.97
N ILE A 103 -7.82 -8.49 4.29
CA ILE A 103 -6.94 -9.48 4.92
C ILE A 103 -7.43 -9.82 6.33
N ALA A 104 -7.77 -8.82 7.15
CA ALA A 104 -8.25 -9.02 8.52
C ALA A 104 -9.55 -9.84 8.57
N LEU A 105 -10.49 -9.55 7.66
CA LEU A 105 -11.78 -10.24 7.53
C LEU A 105 -11.70 -11.55 6.75
N ARG A 106 -10.52 -11.91 6.22
CA ARG A 106 -10.29 -13.05 5.32
C ARG A 106 -11.17 -13.04 4.07
N ASP A 107 -11.47 -11.85 3.54
CA ASP A 107 -12.28 -11.65 2.34
C ASP A 107 -11.45 -11.90 1.07
N ILE A 108 -11.28 -13.19 0.75
CA ILE A 108 -10.60 -13.66 -0.46
C ILE A 108 -11.30 -13.14 -1.73
N ALA A 109 -12.63 -13.02 -1.69
CA ALA A 109 -13.41 -12.58 -2.84
C ALA A 109 -13.10 -11.11 -3.19
N MET A 110 -12.95 -10.25 -2.18
CA MET A 110 -12.56 -8.86 -2.37
C MET A 110 -11.16 -8.73 -2.99
N VAL A 111 -10.18 -9.49 -2.50
CA VAL A 111 -8.81 -9.50 -3.07
C VAL A 111 -8.79 -10.06 -4.49
N SER A 112 -9.62 -11.06 -4.79
CA SER A 112 -9.72 -11.68 -6.13
C SER A 112 -10.33 -10.76 -7.21
N ARG A 113 -10.86 -9.57 -6.84
CA ARG A 113 -11.35 -8.59 -7.82
C ARG A 113 -10.21 -7.91 -8.59
N ALA A 114 -8.99 -7.93 -8.04
CA ALA A 114 -7.84 -7.34 -8.70
C ALA A 114 -7.48 -8.12 -9.98
N PRO A 115 -7.33 -7.44 -11.14
CA PRO A 115 -6.97 -8.10 -12.39
C PRO A 115 -5.67 -8.92 -12.26
N GLY A 116 -5.72 -10.18 -12.73
CA GLY A 116 -4.58 -11.11 -12.61
C GLY A 116 -4.45 -11.79 -11.25
N VAL A 117 -5.35 -11.53 -10.29
CA VAL A 117 -5.40 -12.23 -9.00
C VAL A 117 -6.47 -13.33 -9.04
N GLY A 118 -6.04 -14.56 -9.31
CA GLY A 118 -6.90 -15.73 -9.18
C GLY A 118 -7.10 -16.17 -7.72
N LYS A 119 -8.10 -17.03 -7.48
CA LYS A 119 -8.46 -17.53 -6.14
C LYS A 119 -7.27 -18.01 -5.31
N LYS A 120 -6.36 -18.80 -5.90
CA LYS A 120 -5.16 -19.32 -5.22
C LYS A 120 -4.21 -18.22 -4.77
N VAL A 121 -4.04 -17.17 -5.58
CA VAL A 121 -3.17 -16.03 -5.23
C VAL A 121 -3.85 -15.18 -4.16
N ALA A 122 -5.14 -14.93 -4.27
CA ALA A 122 -5.90 -14.20 -3.24
C ALA A 122 -5.87 -14.92 -1.88
N GLU A 123 -6.03 -16.25 -1.85
CA GLU A 123 -5.89 -17.07 -0.64
C GLU A 123 -4.50 -16.90 0.00
N ARG A 124 -3.44 -16.90 -0.82
CA ARG A 124 -2.07 -16.66 -0.34
C ARG A 124 -1.89 -15.25 0.20
N ILE A 125 -2.35 -14.22 -0.51
CA ILE A 125 -2.30 -12.82 -0.05
C ILE A 125 -2.95 -12.72 1.35
N VAL A 126 -4.18 -13.22 1.49
CA VAL A 126 -4.92 -13.16 2.76
C VAL A 126 -4.21 -13.93 3.87
N THR A 127 -3.67 -15.12 3.57
CA THR A 127 -3.08 -16.00 4.59
C THR A 127 -1.68 -15.56 5.00
N GLU A 128 -0.80 -15.32 4.02
CA GLU A 128 0.63 -15.03 4.24
C GLU A 128 0.85 -13.60 4.78
N LEU A 129 -0.07 -12.67 4.50
CA LEU A 129 0.02 -11.30 5.00
C LEU A 129 -0.78 -11.04 6.28
N ARG A 130 -1.55 -12.00 6.78
CA ARG A 130 -2.43 -11.81 7.96
C ARG A 130 -1.70 -11.25 9.19
N SER A 131 -0.51 -11.78 9.49
CA SER A 131 0.28 -11.33 10.64
C SER A 131 1.07 -10.05 10.38
N LYS A 132 1.23 -9.64 9.12
CA LYS A 132 2.06 -8.50 8.70
C LYS A 132 1.22 -7.25 8.44
N ALA A 133 0.03 -7.42 7.86
CA ALA A 133 -0.90 -6.36 7.48
C ALA A 133 -1.20 -5.32 8.58
N PRO A 134 -1.35 -5.67 9.87
CA PRO A 134 -1.65 -4.68 10.92
C PRO A 134 -0.62 -3.55 11.03
N ALA A 135 0.66 -3.85 10.77
CA ALA A 135 1.72 -2.84 10.78
C ALA A 135 1.60 -1.82 9.62
N TYR A 136 0.76 -2.11 8.62
CA TYR A 136 0.57 -1.32 7.40
C TYR A 136 -0.88 -0.82 7.24
N ALA A 137 -1.69 -0.81 8.31
CA ALA A 137 -3.07 -0.31 8.24
C ALA A 137 -3.18 1.24 8.13
N GLY A 138 -2.05 1.96 8.13
CA GLY A 138 -2.01 3.44 8.10
C GLY A 138 -2.47 4.06 9.43
N ALA A 139 -2.74 5.37 9.46
CA ALA A 139 -3.13 6.10 10.69
C ALA A 139 -4.44 5.58 11.36
N ALA A 140 -5.16 4.67 10.71
CA ALA A 140 -6.28 3.93 11.30
C ALA A 140 -5.85 2.91 12.38
N THR A 141 -4.55 2.66 12.59
CA THR A 141 -4.06 1.81 13.70
C THR A 141 -4.47 2.32 15.07
N GLY A 142 -4.65 3.63 15.24
CA GLY A 142 -5.08 4.20 16.53
C GLY A 142 -6.47 3.74 16.96
N THR A 143 -7.36 3.37 16.03
CA THR A 143 -8.73 2.93 16.33
C THR A 143 -8.91 1.41 16.24
N ILE A 144 -8.14 0.73 15.38
CA ILE A 144 -8.19 -0.74 15.24
C ILE A 144 -7.38 -1.43 16.34
N GLY A 145 -6.20 -0.91 16.68
CA GLY A 145 -5.40 -1.38 17.82
C GLY A 145 -6.16 -1.23 19.14
N LEU A 146 -6.79 -0.07 19.35
CA LEU A 146 -7.62 0.18 20.53
C LEU A 146 -8.78 -0.81 20.64
N LYS A 147 -9.50 -1.08 19.54
CA LYS A 147 -10.63 -2.03 19.56
C LYS A 147 -10.19 -3.47 19.79
N GLN A 148 -9.02 -3.85 19.30
CA GLN A 148 -8.49 -5.19 19.49
C GLN A 148 -7.93 -5.39 20.91
N GLU A 149 -7.21 -4.40 21.47
CA GLU A 149 -6.73 -4.40 22.86
C GLU A 149 -7.90 -4.40 23.86
N LEU A 150 -8.96 -3.62 23.58
CA LEU A 150 -10.18 -3.60 24.41
C LEU A 150 -10.96 -4.93 24.31
N GLY A 151 -10.97 -5.57 23.14
CA GLY A 151 -11.64 -6.86 22.92
C GLY A 151 -10.89 -8.06 23.52
N GLU A 152 -9.56 -7.99 23.60
CA GLU A 152 -8.70 -9.03 24.17
C GLU A 152 -8.39 -8.79 25.66
N GLY A 153 -8.87 -7.69 26.27
CA GLY A 153 -8.62 -7.37 27.67
C GLY A 153 -7.17 -6.99 27.99
N VAL A 154 -6.38 -6.63 26.97
CA VAL A 154 -4.96 -6.26 27.07
C VAL A 154 -4.83 -4.75 26.90
N ALA A 155 -5.54 -3.99 27.75
CA ALA A 155 -5.36 -2.54 27.77
C ALA A 155 -4.10 -2.19 28.61
N ALA A 156 -3.30 -1.25 28.11
CA ALA A 156 -2.16 -0.72 28.87
C ALA A 156 -2.64 -0.07 30.20
N PRO A 157 -1.84 -0.12 31.28
CA PRO A 157 -2.22 0.34 32.62
C PRO A 157 -2.85 1.76 32.69
N PRO A 158 -2.38 2.76 31.92
CA PRO A 158 -2.96 4.10 31.95
C PRO A 158 -4.41 4.15 31.43
N ILE A 159 -4.79 3.21 30.58
CA ILE A 159 -6.09 3.17 29.89
C ILE A 159 -7.12 2.48 30.79
N THR A 160 -6.73 1.41 31.49
CA THR A 160 -7.57 0.76 32.50
C THR A 160 -7.97 1.73 33.61
N ASP A 161 -7.06 2.58 34.06
CA ASP A 161 -7.34 3.58 35.11
C ASP A 161 -8.34 4.63 34.62
N ALA A 162 -8.21 5.09 33.37
CA ALA A 162 -9.13 6.06 32.77
C ALA A 162 -10.54 5.50 32.61
N VAL A 163 -10.69 4.23 32.20
CA VAL A 163 -11.99 3.56 32.07
C VAL A 163 -12.62 3.31 33.45
N SER A 164 -11.84 2.90 34.45
CA SER A 164 -12.33 2.69 35.81
C SER A 164 -12.82 3.99 36.45
N ALA A 165 -12.17 5.11 36.16
CA ALA A 165 -12.60 6.43 36.62
C ALA A 165 -13.93 6.89 35.99
N LEU A 166 -14.21 6.54 34.74
CA LEU A 166 -15.43 6.90 34.02
C LEU A 166 -16.64 6.04 34.40
N VAL A 167 -16.43 4.78 34.77
CA VAL A 167 -17.52 3.85 35.14
C VAL A 167 -17.96 4.04 36.59
N ASN A 168 -17.09 4.59 37.44
CA ASN A 168 -17.37 4.84 38.86
C ASN A 168 -17.79 6.30 39.15
N LEU A 169 -18.22 7.05 38.13
CA LEU A 169 -18.81 8.39 38.24
C LEU A 169 -20.33 8.32 38.20
#